data_AF-A0A1X1UJ05-F1
#
_entry.id   AF-A0A1X1UJ05-F1
#
_cell.length_a   1.000
_cell.length_b   1.000
_cell.length_c   1.000
_cell.angle_alpha   90.00
_cell.angle_beta   90.00
_cell.angle_gamma   90.00
#
_symmetry.space_group_name_H-M   'P 1'
#
loop_
_entity.id
_entity.type
_entity.pdbx_description
1 polymer ?
#
loop_
_entity_poly.entity_id
_entity_poly.type
_entity_poly.pdbx_seq_one_letter_code
_entity_poly.pdbx_strand_id
1 'polypeptide(L)'
;MNGTKILLTAATVALTALLIAPAARADENQYLNQVANTVRVVLTRSQALDLGNTACQAVRSAVANGATLGNARAQADQAVGYAQQNMGLGLSEADGMHLVDAAVDQLC
;
A
#
# COMPACT_ATOMS: atom_id res chain seq x y z
N MET A 1 -17.39 -68.66 14.23
CA MET A 1 -17.41 -68.35 12.79
C MET A 1 -17.98 -66.95 12.62
N ASN A 2 -17.13 -66.04 12.14
CA ASN A 2 -17.38 -64.80 11.38
C ASN A 2 -18.29 -63.71 12.01
N GLY A 3 -17.95 -62.43 12.02
CA GLY A 3 -16.90 -61.72 11.32
C GLY A 3 -16.70 -60.32 11.90
N THR A 4 -15.45 -59.92 11.84
CA THR A 4 -14.83 -58.67 12.23
C THR A 4 -15.54 -57.44 11.67
N LYS A 5 -15.85 -56.44 12.51
CA LYS A 5 -16.02 -55.05 12.08
C LYS A 5 -15.24 -54.15 13.02
N ILE A 6 -13.98 -53.91 12.63
CA ILE A 6 -13.11 -52.89 13.21
C ILE A 6 -13.69 -51.54 12.77
N LEU A 7 -14.17 -50.73 13.70
CA LEU A 7 -14.44 -49.32 13.44
C LEU A 7 -13.28 -48.52 14.04
N LEU A 8 -12.35 -48.15 13.16
CA LEU A 8 -11.34 -47.13 13.45
C LEU A 8 -12.05 -45.77 13.55
N THR A 9 -12.18 -45.23 14.76
CA THR A 9 -12.45 -43.79 14.95
C THR A 9 -11.12 -43.11 15.25
N ALA A 10 -10.50 -42.61 14.17
CA ALA A 10 -9.31 -41.79 14.21
C ALA A 10 -9.60 -40.43 14.86
N ALA A 11 -8.64 -39.97 15.65
CA ALA A 11 -8.58 -38.69 16.32
C ALA A 11 -8.42 -37.52 15.33
N THR A 12 -8.94 -36.34 15.68
CA THR A 12 -8.41 -35.05 15.19
C THR A 12 -8.69 -33.96 16.22
N VAL A 13 -7.67 -33.67 17.03
CA VAL A 13 -7.54 -32.43 17.79
C VAL A 13 -7.25 -31.32 16.78
N ALA A 14 -8.23 -30.50 16.44
CA ALA A 14 -8.01 -29.30 15.63
C ALA A 14 -7.77 -28.11 16.56
N LEU A 15 -6.52 -27.97 17.02
CA LEU A 15 -6.03 -26.70 17.57
C LEU A 15 -5.85 -25.75 16.36
N THR A 16 -6.89 -25.00 16.02
CA THR A 16 -6.78 -23.92 15.04
C THR A 16 -5.98 -22.79 15.67
N ALA A 17 -4.66 -22.82 15.47
CA ALA A 17 -3.82 -21.65 15.60
C ALA A 17 -4.38 -20.59 14.64
N LEU A 18 -5.13 -19.64 15.19
CA LEU A 18 -5.49 -18.39 14.53
C LEU A 18 -4.18 -17.71 14.16
N LEU A 19 -3.76 -17.92 12.92
CA LEU A 19 -2.71 -17.18 12.24
C LEU A 19 -3.04 -15.69 12.39
N ILE A 20 -2.38 -15.04 13.34
CA ILE A 20 -2.30 -13.59 13.43
C ILE A 20 -1.49 -13.19 12.19
N ALA A 21 -2.16 -13.07 11.04
CA ALA A 21 -1.55 -12.43 9.89
C ALA A 21 -1.12 -11.04 10.37
N PRO A 22 0.18 -10.67 10.27
CA PRO A 22 0.57 -9.32 10.61
C PRO A 22 -0.29 -8.41 9.75
N ALA A 23 -1.03 -7.50 10.39
CA ALA A 23 -1.73 -6.44 9.67
C ALA A 23 -0.69 -5.84 8.71
N ALA A 24 -0.96 -5.85 7.40
CA ALA A 24 -0.09 -5.23 6.42
C ALA A 24 0.09 -3.78 6.87
N ARG A 25 1.24 -3.50 7.49
CA ARG A 25 1.52 -2.19 8.05
C ARG A 25 1.99 -1.35 6.89
N ALA A 26 1.46 -0.14 6.78
CA ALA A 26 2.08 0.89 5.95
C ALA A 26 3.58 0.92 6.31
N ASP A 27 4.44 0.67 5.32
CA ASP A 27 5.89 0.62 5.52
C ASP A 27 6.51 1.89 4.96
N GLU A 28 6.56 2.90 5.83
CA GLU A 28 7.17 4.19 5.51
C GLU A 28 8.64 4.05 5.10
N ASN A 29 9.38 3.09 5.63
CA ASN A 29 10.79 2.92 5.27
C ASN A 29 10.91 2.32 3.87
N GLN A 30 10.06 1.36 3.53
CA GLN A 30 10.01 0.81 2.18
C GLN A 30 9.57 1.86 1.16
N TYR A 31 8.57 2.68 1.50
CA TYR A 31 8.15 3.84 0.72
C TYR A 31 9.32 4.80 0.46
N LEU A 32 10.01 5.25 1.52
CA LEU A 32 11.12 6.19 1.43
C LEU A 32 12.29 5.62 0.63
N ASN A 33 12.59 4.33 0.80
CA ASN A 33 13.60 3.65 0.01
C ASN A 33 13.22 3.61 -1.47
N GLN A 34 11.96 3.31 -1.80
CA GLN A 34 11.51 3.28 -3.19
C GLN A 34 11.59 4.68 -3.82
N VAL A 35 11.07 5.71 -3.15
CA VAL A 35 11.15 7.12 -3.60
C VAL A 35 12.59 7.55 -3.82
N ALA A 36 13.50 7.25 -2.90
CA ALA A 36 14.91 7.61 -3.03
C ALA A 36 15.61 6.95 -4.25
N ASN A 37 15.08 5.84 -4.75
CA ASN A 37 15.63 5.13 -5.91
C ASN A 37 14.99 5.52 -7.24
N THR A 38 13.76 6.04 -7.24
CA THR A 38 12.98 6.29 -8.45
C THR A 38 12.74 7.77 -8.75
N VAL A 39 12.68 8.61 -7.72
CA VAL A 39 12.44 10.06 -7.84
C VAL A 39 13.77 10.79 -7.96
N ARG A 40 13.90 11.62 -8.99
CA ARG A 40 15.14 12.37 -9.30
C ARG A 40 15.31 13.61 -8.43
N VAL A 41 14.20 14.22 -8.02
CA VAL A 41 14.23 15.37 -7.12
C VAL A 41 14.61 14.93 -5.72
N VAL A 42 15.60 15.60 -5.14
CA VAL A 42 16.00 15.35 -3.76
C VAL A 42 14.92 15.89 -2.83
N LEU A 43 14.19 14.98 -2.19
CA LEU A 43 13.19 15.29 -1.18
C LEU A 43 13.77 15.08 0.22
N THR A 44 13.40 15.93 1.17
CA THR A 44 13.57 15.58 2.57
C THR A 44 12.63 14.42 2.93
N ARG A 45 12.94 13.69 4.00
CA ARG A 45 12.07 12.62 4.50
C ARG A 45 10.64 13.11 4.74
N SER A 46 10.48 14.30 5.31
CA SER A 46 9.17 14.89 5.58
C SER A 46 8.42 15.24 4.29
N GLN A 47 9.09 15.85 3.31
CA GLN A 47 8.47 16.16 2.01
C GLN A 47 8.00 14.89 1.30
N ALA A 48 8.84 13.86 1.27
CA ALA A 48 8.47 12.57 0.69
C ALA A 48 7.24 11.98 1.39
N LEU A 49 7.21 11.95 2.73
CA LEU A 49 6.07 11.41 3.48
C LEU A 49 4.81 12.25 3.31
N ASP A 50 4.89 13.57 3.29
CA ASP A 50 3.72 14.44 3.11
C ASP A 50 3.10 14.24 1.72
N LEU A 51 3.92 14.13 0.68
CA LEU A 51 3.46 13.82 -0.67
C LEU A 51 2.88 12.40 -0.77
N GLY A 52 3.52 11.42 -0.11
CA GLY A 52 3.05 10.03 -0.10
C GLY A 52 1.72 9.87 0.63
N ASN A 53 1.56 10.54 1.78
CA ASN A 53 0.31 10.57 2.53
C ASN A 53 -0.80 11.29 1.74
N THR A 54 -0.46 12.38 1.04
CA THR A 54 -1.39 13.08 0.15
C THR A 54 -1.88 12.17 -0.98
N ALA A 55 -0.95 11.48 -1.66
CA ALA A 55 -1.29 10.50 -2.69
C ALA A 55 -2.21 9.42 -2.13
N CYS A 56 -1.83 8.87 -0.98
CA CYS A 56 -2.57 7.76 -0.39
C CYS A 56 -3.98 8.15 0.05
N GLN A 57 -4.13 9.34 0.65
CA GLN A 57 -5.42 9.88 1.03
C GLN A 57 -6.31 10.11 -0.20
N ALA A 58 -5.75 10.64 -1.30
CA ALA A 58 -6.46 10.82 -2.55
C ALA A 58 -6.93 9.48 -3.14
N VAL A 59 -6.07 8.46 -3.15
CA VAL A 59 -6.44 7.12 -3.60
C VAL A 59 -7.55 6.53 -2.75
N ARG A 60 -7.40 6.54 -1.42
CA ARG A 60 -8.42 6.00 -0.50
C ARG A 60 -9.76 6.71 -0.67
N SER A 61 -9.75 8.04 -0.81
CA SER A 61 -10.97 8.84 -1.05
C SER A 61 -11.63 8.47 -2.38
N ALA A 62 -10.85 8.39 -3.47
CA ALA A 62 -11.37 8.04 -4.78
C ALA A 62 -11.98 6.64 -4.80
N VAL A 63 -11.29 5.64 -4.23
CA VAL A 63 -11.78 4.26 -4.12
C VAL A 63 -13.04 4.19 -3.25
N ALA A 64 -13.08 4.90 -2.12
CA ALA A 64 -14.27 4.99 -1.28
C ALA A 64 -15.49 5.58 -2.01
N ASN A 65 -15.24 6.46 -2.99
CA ASN A 65 -16.26 7.04 -3.87
C ASN A 65 -16.57 6.17 -5.11
N GLY A 66 -16.05 4.94 -5.17
CA GLY A 66 -16.32 3.98 -6.24
C GLY A 66 -15.44 4.13 -7.49
N ALA A 67 -14.35 4.90 -7.43
CA ALA A 67 -13.38 4.98 -8.52
C ALA A 67 -12.59 3.67 -8.67
N THR A 68 -12.23 3.33 -9.91
CA THR A 68 -11.23 2.29 -10.18
C THR A 68 -9.85 2.72 -9.68
N LEU A 69 -8.97 1.77 -9.41
CA LEU A 69 -7.61 2.10 -8.96
C LEU A 69 -6.84 2.99 -9.96
N GLY A 70 -7.03 2.79 -11.26
CA GLY A 70 -6.44 3.67 -12.28
C GLY A 70 -6.91 5.12 -12.19
N ASN A 71 -8.23 5.33 -12.02
CA ASN A 71 -8.78 6.67 -11.83
C ASN A 71 -8.35 7.27 -10.48
N ALA A 72 -8.23 6.45 -9.43
CA ALA A 72 -7.75 6.87 -8.13
C ALA A 72 -6.29 7.33 -8.17
N ARG A 73 -5.43 6.62 -8.92
CA ARG A 73 -4.04 7.02 -9.16
C ARG A 73 -3.96 8.37 -9.89
N ALA A 74 -4.75 8.56 -10.96
CA ALA A 74 -4.78 9.84 -11.66
C ALA A 74 -5.20 11.02 -10.75
N GLN A 75 -6.15 10.80 -9.83
CA GLN A 75 -6.52 11.81 -8.82
C GLN A 75 -5.38 12.05 -7.81
N ALA A 76 -4.66 11.01 -7.44
CA ALA A 76 -3.48 11.12 -6.58
C ALA A 76 -2.32 11.86 -7.26
N ASP A 77 -2.08 11.64 -8.56
CA ASP A 77 -1.10 12.39 -9.35
C ASP A 77 -1.43 13.88 -9.34
N GLN A 78 -2.71 14.23 -9.52
CA GLN A 78 -3.17 15.61 -9.45
C GLN A 78 -2.98 16.20 -8.04
N ALA A 79 -3.32 15.45 -6.99
CA ALA A 79 -3.17 15.89 -5.60
C ALA A 79 -1.70 16.13 -5.23
N VAL A 80 -0.80 15.21 -5.63
CA VAL A 80 0.65 15.36 -5.49
C VAL A 80 1.14 16.56 -6.28
N GLY A 81 0.63 16.76 -7.51
CA GLY A 81 0.89 17.92 -8.35
C GLY A 81 0.62 19.26 -7.66
N TYR A 82 -0.49 19.39 -6.94
CA TYR A 82 -0.78 20.59 -6.16
C TYR A 82 0.08 20.69 -4.89
N ALA A 83 0.26 19.59 -4.17
CA ALA A 83 1.04 19.57 -2.94
C ALA A 83 2.51 19.96 -3.19
N GLN A 84 3.11 19.46 -4.26
CA GLN A 84 4.49 19.80 -4.62
C GLN A 84 4.66 21.29 -4.95
N GLN A 85 3.69 21.90 -5.63
CA GLN A 85 3.72 23.32 -5.99
C GLN A 85 3.66 24.19 -4.73
N ASN A 86 2.81 23.81 -3.77
CA ASN A 86 2.72 24.49 -2.47
C ASN A 86 4.01 24.38 -1.65
N MET A 87 4.78 23.32 -1.85
CA MET A 87 6.08 23.10 -1.21
C MET A 87 7.26 23.74 -1.97
N GLY A 88 7.02 24.35 -3.14
CA GLY A 88 8.07 24.89 -4.01
C GLY A 88 8.97 23.83 -4.61
N LEU A 89 8.47 22.60 -4.75
CA LEU A 89 9.19 21.47 -5.34
C LEU A 89 8.99 21.45 -6.86
N GLY A 90 10.03 21.04 -7.59
CA GLY A 90 10.01 20.91 -9.05
C GLY A 90 9.99 19.46 -9.49
N LEU A 91 9.07 18.63 -8.99
CA LEU A 91 8.96 17.23 -9.44
C LEU A 91 8.47 17.22 -10.89
N SER A 92 9.14 16.42 -11.71
CA SER A 92 8.60 16.11 -13.03
C SER A 92 7.33 15.26 -12.90
N GLU A 93 6.55 15.18 -13.98
CA GLU A 93 5.39 14.29 -14.03
C GLU A 93 5.78 12.83 -13.75
N ALA A 94 6.93 12.39 -14.27
CA ALA A 94 7.47 11.06 -14.02
C ALA A 94 7.82 10.85 -12.54
N ASP A 95 8.44 11.84 -11.89
CA ASP A 95 8.73 11.77 -10.46
C ASP A 95 7.43 11.68 -9.63
N GLY A 96 6.41 12.45 -10.02
CA GLY A 96 5.08 12.41 -9.40
C GLY A 96 4.44 11.03 -9.49
N MET A 97 4.42 10.43 -10.68
CA MET A 97 3.87 9.08 -10.89
C MET A 97 4.61 8.02 -10.07
N HIS A 98 5.95 8.06 -10.05
CA HIS A 98 6.74 7.12 -9.24
C HIS A 98 6.48 7.25 -7.74
N LEU A 99 6.24 8.48 -7.28
CA LEU A 99 5.87 8.75 -5.90
C LEU A 99 4.47 8.20 -5.58
N VAL A 100 3.50 8.40 -6.46
CA VAL A 100 2.13 7.87 -6.30
C VAL A 100 2.13 6.34 -6.31
N ASP A 101 2.86 5.71 -7.23
CA ASP A 101 2.98 4.25 -7.26
C ASP A 101 3.60 3.71 -5.95
N ALA A 102 4.69 4.31 -5.48
CA ALA A 102 5.30 3.94 -4.20
C ALA A 102 4.34 4.12 -3.02
N ALA A 103 3.56 5.20 -3.00
CA ALA A 103 2.57 5.45 -1.95
C ALA A 103 1.44 4.41 -1.98
N VAL A 104 0.94 4.06 -3.16
CA VAL A 104 -0.09 3.02 -3.32
C VAL A 104 0.39 1.67 -2.84
N ASP A 105 1.63 1.31 -3.18
CA ASP A 105 2.17 -0.01 -2.87
C ASP A 105 2.57 -0.17 -1.39
N GLN A 106 3.00 0.92 -0.75
CA GLN A 106 3.62 0.86 0.58
C GLN A 106 2.81 1.53 1.70
N LEU A 107 1.88 2.45 1.40
CA LEU A 107 1.19 3.27 2.41
C LEU A 107 -0.34 3.03 2.54
N CYS A 108 -1.00 2.40 1.55
CA CYS A 108 -2.48 2.48 1.39
C CYS A 108 -3.40 1.36 1.89
#